data_AF-A0A2V9PM49-F1
#
_entry.id   AF-A0A2V9PM49-F1
#
_cell.length_a   1.000
_cell.length_b   1.000
_cell.length_c   1.000
_cell.angle_alpha   90.00
_cell.angle_beta   90.00
_cell.angle_gamma   90.00
#
_symmetry.space_group_name_H-M   'P 1'
#
loop_
_entity.id
_entity.type
_entity.pdbx_description
1 polymer ?
#
loop_
_entity_poly.entity_id
_entity_poly.type
_entity_poly.pdbx_seq_one_letter_code
_entity_poly.pdbx_strand_id
1 'polypeptide(L)' 'QDDAHIFCTPEQIEKEIADCVEFARDVLHDFGFDKFETELSTWNPEDKKNFVGSEEQWNLATSSLEKVLKRLNIEY' A
#
# COMPACT_ATOMS: atom_id res chain seq x y z
N GLN A 1 10.51 13.35 10.09
CA GLN A 1 9.46 12.62 9.36
C GLN A 1 9.66 13.00 7.92
N ASP A 2 9.83 12.00 7.06
CA ASP A 2 10.06 12.21 5.63
C ASP A 2 8.71 12.07 4.93
N ASP A 3 7.82 13.02 5.21
CA ASP A 3 6.40 12.95 4.85
C ASP A 3 6.13 13.49 3.43
N ALA A 4 5.26 12.81 2.69
CA ALA A 4 4.89 13.17 1.33
C ALA A 4 3.47 12.73 0.99
N HIS A 5 2.83 13.45 0.06
CA HIS A 5 1.48 13.13 -0.39
C HIS A 5 1.44 13.13 -1.93
N ILE A 6 1.07 11.99 -2.51
CA ILE A 6 0.91 11.82 -3.97
C ILE A 6 -0.58 12.02 -4.32
N PHE A 7 -0.87 13.06 -5.10
CA PHE A 7 -2.21 13.26 -5.67
C PHE A 7 -2.22 12.67 -7.08
N CYS A 8 -3.10 11.70 -7.32
CA CYS A 8 -3.18 11.00 -8.60
C CYS A 8 -4.64 10.75 -9.00
N THR A 9 -4.84 10.44 -10.28
CA THR A 9 -6.14 9.99 -10.80
C THR A 9 -6.41 8.54 -10.40
N PRO A 10 -7.68 8.08 -10.40
CA PRO A 10 -8.01 6.69 -10.06
C PRO A 10 -7.23 5.65 -10.87
N GLU A 11 -6.96 5.94 -12.15
CA GLU A 11 -6.24 5.05 -13.06
C GLU A 11 -4.75 4.92 -12.71
N GLN A 12 -4.21 5.86 -11.94
CA GLN A 12 -2.80 5.91 -11.56
C GLN A 12 -2.52 5.24 -10.21
N ILE A 13 -3.54 4.94 -9.39
CA ILE A 13 -3.39 4.45 -8.01
C ILE A 13 -2.39 3.28 -7.92
N GLU A 14 -2.62 2.20 -8.68
CA GLU A 14 -1.75 1.01 -8.61
C GLU A 14 -0.32 1.28 -9.12
N LYS A 15 -0.11 2.27 -9.98
CA LYS A 15 1.22 2.65 -10.45
C LYS A 15 1.96 3.41 -9.35
N GLU A 16 1.35 4.46 -8.80
CA GLU A 16 1.98 5.30 -7.78
C GLU A 16 2.28 4.53 -6.49
N ILE A 17 1.43 3.56 -6.11
CA ILE A 17 1.71 2.66 -4.98
C ILE A 17 2.98 1.84 -5.27
N ALA A 18 3.12 1.26 -6.46
CA ALA A 18 4.26 0.42 -6.78
C ALA A 18 5.56 1.20 -6.83
N ASP A 19 5.56 2.36 -7.48
CA ASP A 19 6.73 3.23 -7.55
C ASP A 19 7.18 3.65 -6.14
N CYS A 20 6.23 3.93 -5.23
CA CYS A 20 6.51 4.26 -3.84
C CYS A 20 7.09 3.06 -3.05
N VAL A 21 6.54 1.86 -3.25
CA VAL A 21 7.05 0.64 -2.61
C VAL A 21 8.45 0.29 -3.10
N GLU A 22 8.71 0.39 -4.41
CA GLU A 22 10.04 0.17 -4.98
C GLU A 22 11.04 1.19 -4.44
N PHE A 23 10.68 2.48 -4.41
CA PHE A 23 11.51 3.51 -3.80
C PHE A 23 11.84 3.22 -2.33
N ALA A 24 10.86 2.82 -1.53
CA ALA A 24 11.08 2.48 -0.13
C ALA A 24 12.03 1.28 0.03
N ARG A 25 11.92 0.27 -0.84
CA ARG A 25 12.83 -0.89 -0.86
C ARG A 25 14.25 -0.50 -1.24
N ASP A 26 14.42 0.35 -2.23
CA ASP A 26 15.74 0.84 -2.65
C ASP A 26 16.40 1.61 -1.51
N VAL A 27 15.65 2.47 -0.82
CA VAL A 27 16.13 3.18 0.37
C VAL A 27 16.57 2.18 1.45
N LEU A 28 15.72 1.21 1.82
CA LEU A 28 16.08 0.20 2.82
C LEU A 28 17.36 -0.57 2.45
N HIS A 29 17.48 -0.99 1.19
CA HIS A 29 18.65 -1.69 0.67
C HIS A 29 19.91 -0.82 0.71
N ASP A 30 19.84 0.45 0.31
CA ASP A 30 20.98 1.38 0.34
C ASP A 30 21.51 1.62 1.76
N PHE A 31 20.66 1.48 2.77
CA PHE A 31 21.04 1.52 4.19
C PHE A 31 21.43 0.15 4.79
N GLY A 32 21.44 -0.92 3.98
CA GLY A 32 21.86 -2.26 4.39
C GLY A 32 20.80 -3.08 5.13
N PHE A 33 19.51 -2.74 4.98
CA PHE A 33 18.40 -3.51 5.54
C PHE A 33 17.93 -4.59 4.56
N ASP A 34 18.61 -5.74 4.58
CA ASP A 34 18.29 -6.88 3.70
C ASP A 34 17.14 -7.77 4.21
N LYS A 35 16.69 -7.55 5.45
CA LYS A 35 15.66 -8.37 6.11
C LYS A 35 14.59 -7.47 6.71
N PHE A 36 13.43 -7.47 6.08
CA PHE A 36 12.23 -6.80 6.56
C PHE A 36 11.01 -7.61 6.12
N GLU A 37 9.91 -7.41 6.84
CA GLU A 37 8.62 -8.02 6.53
C GLU A 37 7.69 -6.93 6.01
N THR A 38 6.74 -7.32 5.17
CA THR A 38 5.67 -6.44 4.69
C THR A 38 4.36 -6.93 5.31
N GLU A 39 3.46 -6.01 5.63
CA GLU A 39 2.12 -6.33 6.12
C GLU A 39 1.08 -5.52 5.33
N LEU A 40 -0.02 -6.15 4.95
CA LEU A 40 -1.16 -5.47 4.35
C LEU A 40 -2.24 -5.18 5.40
N SER A 41 -2.34 -3.92 5.80
CA SER A 41 -3.40 -3.47 6.72
C SER A 41 -4.75 -3.34 6.00
N THR A 42 -5.79 -3.96 6.55
CA THR A 42 -7.17 -3.92 6.01
C THR A 42 -8.16 -3.40 7.04
N TRP A 43 -9.37 -3.06 6.59
CA TRP A 43 -10.49 -2.77 7.50
C TRP A 43 -11.09 -4.03 8.11
N ASN A 44 -11.81 -3.88 9.23
CA ASN A 44 -12.64 -4.93 9.81
C ASN A 44 -14.11 -4.71 9.39
N PRO A 45 -14.67 -5.56 8.52
CA PRO A 45 -16.05 -5.42 8.04
C PRO A 45 -17.13 -5.52 9.14
N GLU A 46 -16.81 -6.21 10.25
CA GLU A 46 -17.73 -6.40 11.39
C GLU A 46 -17.78 -5.17 12.32
N ASP A 47 -16.85 -4.23 12.19
CA ASP A 47 -16.73 -3.05 13.06
C ASP A 47 -16.78 -1.73 12.29
N LYS A 48 -17.77 -1.58 11.41
CA LYS A 48 -17.89 -0.40 10.51
C LYS A 48 -17.96 0.95 11.23
N LYS A 49 -18.33 1.00 12.51
CA LYS A 49 -18.43 2.26 13.28
C LYS A 49 -17.07 2.94 13.51
N ASN A 50 -15.98 2.17 13.50
CA ASN A 50 -14.63 2.66 13.77
C ASN A 50 -13.86 2.99 12.47
N PHE A 51 -14.45 2.73 11.31
CA PHE A 51 -13.84 3.00 10.01
C PHE A 51 -14.65 4.04 9.24
N VAL A 52 -13.96 5.01 8.66
CA VAL A 52 -14.57 6.04 7.80
C VAL A 52 -14.46 5.59 6.34
N GLY A 53 -15.47 5.94 5.52
CA GLY A 53 -15.53 5.59 4.10
C GLY A 53 -16.58 4.52 3.79
N SER A 54 -16.92 4.39 2.50
CA SER A 54 -17.85 3.34 2.05
C SER A 54 -17.13 2.00 1.90
N GLU A 55 -17.91 0.92 1.90
CA GLU A 55 -17.39 -0.44 1.66
C GLU A 55 -16.70 -0.56 0.30
N GLU A 56 -17.24 0.10 -0.73
CA GLU A 56 -16.64 0.14 -2.06
C GLU A 56 -15.27 0.85 -2.05
N GLN A 57 -15.12 1.93 -1.27
CA GLN A 57 -13.84 2.63 -1.14
C GLN A 57 -12.79 1.75 -0.46
N TRP A 58 -13.18 1.04 0.60
CA TRP A 58 -12.30 0.09 1.29
C TRP A 58 -11.89 -1.07 0.40
N ASN A 59 -12.85 -1.66 -0.31
CA ASN A 59 -12.57 -2.74 -1.26
C ASN A 59 -11.65 -2.28 -2.38
N LEU A 60 -11.83 -1.08 -2.92
CA LEU A 60 -10.93 -0.49 -3.92
C LEU A 60 -9.52 -0.30 -3.35
N ALA A 61 -9.40 0.29 -2.16
CA ALA A 61 -8.11 0.58 -1.53
C ALA A 61 -7.33 -0.72 -1.23
N THR A 62 -7.96 -1.66 -0.51
CA THR A 62 -7.32 -2.93 -0.14
C THR A 62 -6.97 -3.75 -1.38
N SER A 63 -7.87 -3.87 -2.37
CA SER A 63 -7.55 -4.63 -3.58
C SER A 63 -6.46 -3.99 -4.43
N SER A 64 -6.37 -2.66 -4.47
CA SER A 64 -5.29 -1.96 -5.20
C SER A 64 -3.93 -2.23 -4.55
N LEU A 65 -3.85 -2.17 -3.22
CA LEU A 65 -2.63 -2.52 -2.48
C LEU A 65 -2.25 -4.00 -2.71
N GLU A 66 -3.22 -4.91 -2.57
CA GLU A 66 -3.00 -6.35 -2.72
C GLU A 66 -2.48 -6.72 -4.13
N LYS A 67 -3.08 -6.13 -5.17
CA LYS A 67 -2.63 -6.34 -6.56
C LYS A 67 -1.20 -5.88 -6.78
N VAL A 68 -0.82 -4.74 -6.20
CA VAL A 68 0.55 -4.22 -6.32
C VAL A 68 1.54 -5.14 -5.63
N LEU A 69 1.25 -5.58 -4.40
CA LEU A 69 2.11 -6.54 -3.68
C LEU A 69 2.29 -7.84 -4.49
N LYS A 70 1.19 -8.39 -5.04
CA LYS A 70 1.22 -9.55 -5.93
C LYS A 70 2.02 -9.30 -7.21
N ARG A 71 1.84 -8.14 -7.86
CA ARG A 71 2.56 -7.75 -9.08
C ARG A 71 4.07 -7.67 -8.84
N LEU A 72 4.47 -7.17 -7.67
CA LEU A 72 5.88 -7.03 -7.27
C LEU A 72 6.46 -8.31 -6.65
N ASN A 73 5.67 -9.39 -6.55
CA ASN A 73 6.02 -10.64 -5.87
C ASN A 73 6.54 -10.42 -4.44
N ILE A 74 5.87 -9.53 -3.69
CA ILE A 74 6.16 -9.27 -2.28
C ILE A 74 5.26 -10.17 -1.43
N GLU A 75 5.86 -10.91 -0.50
CA GLU A 75 5.13 -11.64 0.54
C GLU A 75 4.68 -10.68 1.63
N TYR A 76 3.44 -10.82 2.09
CA TYR A 76 2.78 -9.95 3.08
C TYR A 76 1.74 -10.69 3.91
#